data_AF-Q5M5A5-F1
#
_entry.id   AF-Q5M5A5-F1
#
_cell.length_a   1.000
_cell.length_b   1.000
_cell.length_c   1.000
_cell.angle_alpha   90.00
_cell.angle_beta   90.00
_cell.angle_gamma   90.00
#
_symmetry.space_group_name_H-M   'P 1'
#
loop_
_entity.id
_entity.type
_entity.pdbx_description
1 polymer ?
#
loop_
_entity_poly.entity_id
_entity_poly.type
_entity_poly.pdbx_seq_one_letter_code
_entity_poly.pdbx_strand_id
1 'polypeptide(L)'
;MAKVKNKKKAFKHRLKKQGLFNNLKAPVPPVPPVAPQPLAESKTVAKEEVVTTDLSLESFAELPEVDGLRSNLVETLYNEGLTSVAAFATVTEEEVLALKGVGPATVKKLKENGVSFKA
;
A
#
# COMPACT_ATOMS: atom_id res chain seq x y z
N MET A 1 14.73 -26.95 -48.27
CA MET A 1 14.26 -27.03 -46.86
C MET A 1 14.17 -25.63 -46.27
N ALA A 2 12.96 -25.14 -45.96
CA ALA A 2 12.78 -23.79 -45.43
C ALA A 2 13.24 -23.72 -43.96
N LYS A 3 14.20 -22.84 -43.66
CA LYS A 3 14.70 -22.59 -42.30
C LYS A 3 13.54 -22.06 -41.45
N VAL A 4 12.99 -22.87 -40.56
CA VAL A 4 11.96 -22.45 -39.61
C VAL A 4 12.56 -21.42 -38.67
N LYS A 5 12.33 -20.13 -38.95
CA LYS A 5 12.81 -19.04 -38.09
C LYS A 5 12.11 -19.14 -36.73
N ASN A 6 12.90 -19.30 -35.67
CA ASN A 6 12.41 -19.31 -34.30
C ASN A 6 11.90 -17.90 -33.92
N LYS A 7 10.60 -17.66 -34.11
CA LYS A 7 9.93 -16.36 -33.93
C LYS A 7 10.16 -15.78 -32.53
N LYS A 8 10.25 -16.63 -31.50
CA LYS A 8 10.50 -16.22 -30.10
C LYS A 8 11.87 -15.56 -29.92
N LYS A 9 12.92 -16.11 -30.56
CA LYS A 9 14.28 -15.56 -30.51
C LYS A 9 14.37 -14.21 -31.23
N ALA A 10 13.70 -14.07 -32.37
CA ALA A 10 13.64 -12.82 -33.12
C ALA A 10 12.91 -11.72 -32.33
N PHE A 11 11.82 -12.07 -31.64
CA PHE A 11 11.07 -11.14 -30.80
C PHE A 11 11.90 -10.63 -29.62
N LYS A 12 12.56 -11.52 -28.87
CA LYS A 12 13.46 -11.12 -27.77
C LYS A 12 14.59 -10.21 -28.26
N HIS A 13 15.16 -10.50 -29.42
CA HIS A 13 16.22 -9.67 -30.00
C HIS A 13 15.70 -8.30 -30.44
N ARG A 14 14.48 -8.22 -31.00
CA ARG A 14 13.81 -6.96 -31.34
C ARG A 14 13.55 -6.11 -30.09
N LEU A 15 13.03 -6.71 -29.02
CA LEU A 15 12.80 -6.02 -27.75
C LEU A 15 14.10 -5.53 -27.11
N LYS A 16 15.18 -6.31 -27.20
CA LYS A 16 16.52 -5.89 -26.73
C LYS A 16 17.06 -4.71 -27.54
N LYS A 17 16.83 -4.67 -28.87
CA LYS A 17 17.17 -3.50 -29.70
C LYS A 17 16.34 -2.26 -29.37
N GLN A 18 15.11 -2.43 -28.93
CA GLN A 18 14.22 -1.34 -28.53
C GLN A 18 14.55 -0.77 -27.14
N GLY A 19 15.59 -1.27 -26.45
CA GLY A 19 16.01 -0.75 -25.15
C GLY A 19 15.03 -1.03 -24.01
N LEU A 20 13.95 -1.77 -24.26
CA LEU A 20 12.85 -1.99 -23.31
C LEU A 20 13.26 -2.82 -22.08
N PHE A 21 14.45 -3.42 -22.10
CA PHE A 21 15.03 -4.18 -20.99
C PHE A 21 16.05 -3.40 -20.15
N ASN A 22 16.34 -2.14 -20.49
CA ASN A 22 17.43 -1.36 -19.86
C ASN A 22 16.93 -0.25 -18.92
N ASN A 23 15.78 -0.39 -18.28
CA ASN A 23 15.28 0.58 -17.28
C ASN A 23 15.53 0.12 -15.83
N LEU A 24 16.75 -0.34 -15.52
CA LEU A 24 17.21 -0.57 -14.15
C LEU A 24 18.58 0.08 -13.88
N LYS A 25 18.82 1.26 -14.46
CA LYS A 25 19.87 2.14 -13.96
C LYS A 25 19.41 3.58 -14.10
N ALA A 26 18.67 4.04 -13.09
CA ALA A 26 18.56 5.47 -12.84
C ALA A 26 19.98 6.04 -12.74
N PRO A 27 20.28 7.17 -13.42
CA PRO A 27 21.53 7.87 -13.21
C PRO A 27 21.53 8.38 -11.77
N VAL A 28 22.46 7.86 -10.96
CA VAL A 28 22.79 8.42 -9.66
C VAL A 28 23.36 9.82 -9.95
N PRO A 29 22.74 10.92 -9.48
CA PRO A 29 23.38 12.23 -9.61
C PRO A 29 24.64 12.25 -8.72
N PRO A 30 25.75 12.86 -9.20
CA PRO A 30 26.97 12.97 -8.40
C PRO A 30 26.74 13.86 -7.18
N VAL A 31 27.11 13.33 -6.02
CA VAL A 31 27.20 14.03 -4.74
C VAL A 31 28.22 15.18 -4.82
N PRO A 32 27.83 16.44 -4.52
CA PRO A 32 28.78 17.48 -4.14
C PRO A 32 29.08 17.39 -2.63
N PRO A 33 30.35 17.45 -2.18
CA PRO A 33 30.70 17.44 -0.76
C PRO A 33 30.82 18.87 -0.22
N VAL A 34 29.84 19.37 0.55
CA VAL A 34 29.97 20.64 1.29
C VAL A 34 29.20 20.61 2.62
N ALA A 35 29.98 20.45 3.69
CA ALA A 35 29.90 21.07 5.03
C ALA A 35 28.67 20.85 5.97
N PRO A 36 28.91 20.79 7.31
CA PRO A 36 27.97 20.26 8.30
C PRO A 36 27.00 21.34 8.81
N GLN A 37 25.71 21.00 8.92
CA GLN A 37 24.75 21.77 9.71
C GLN A 37 24.11 20.88 10.79
N PRO A 38 24.19 21.25 12.08
CA PRO A 38 23.50 20.56 13.16
C PRO A 38 22.17 21.27 13.48
N LEU A 39 21.05 20.65 13.14
CA LEU A 39 19.69 20.95 13.66
C LEU A 39 18.95 19.60 13.62
N ALA A 40 18.83 18.84 14.71
CA ALA A 40 17.89 19.05 15.81
C ALA A 40 16.45 19.31 15.33
N GLU A 41 15.53 18.57 15.94
CA GLU A 41 14.07 18.77 16.00
C GLU A 41 13.20 18.00 14.99
N SER A 42 12.82 16.81 15.45
CA SER A 42 11.42 16.41 15.67
C SER A 42 10.36 17.25 14.96
N LYS A 43 9.73 16.67 13.94
CA LYS A 43 8.38 17.05 13.53
C LYS A 43 7.41 15.98 14.01
N THR A 44 7.02 16.14 15.26
CA THR A 44 5.74 15.71 15.79
C THR A 44 4.62 16.30 14.93
N VAL A 45 3.83 15.46 14.27
CA VAL A 45 2.43 15.79 13.99
C VAL A 45 1.64 15.05 15.05
N ALA A 46 1.37 15.77 16.12
CA ALA A 46 0.33 15.43 17.07
C ALA A 46 -1.00 15.40 16.31
N LYS A 47 -1.63 14.24 16.31
CA LYS A 47 -3.08 14.17 16.48
C LYS A 47 -3.27 13.44 17.81
N GLU A 48 -3.47 14.26 18.84
CA GLU A 48 -3.89 13.81 20.16
C GLU A 48 -5.16 12.97 20.07
N GLU A 49 -5.19 12.00 20.98
CA GLU A 49 -6.37 11.39 21.59
C GLU A 49 -7.47 10.84 20.65
N VAL A 50 -7.48 9.51 20.54
CA VAL A 50 -8.72 8.80 20.86
C VAL A 50 -8.44 7.88 22.04
N VAL A 51 -8.68 8.45 23.22
CA VAL A 51 -9.19 7.78 24.42
C VAL A 51 -9.78 6.41 24.11
N THR A 52 -9.01 5.37 24.45
CA THR A 52 -9.46 4.17 25.16
C THR A 52 -10.90 3.74 24.90
N THR A 53 -11.09 2.92 23.89
CA THR A 53 -11.70 1.63 24.16
C THR A 53 -10.68 0.58 23.77
N ASP A 54 -10.17 -0.17 24.74
CA ASP A 54 -9.48 -1.44 24.58
C ASP A 54 -10.42 -2.44 23.90
N LEU A 55 -10.87 -2.14 22.68
CA LEU A 55 -11.14 -3.18 21.73
C LEU A 55 -9.76 -3.73 21.39
N SER A 56 -9.36 -4.73 22.19
CA SER A 56 -8.22 -5.58 21.90
C SER A 56 -8.26 -5.90 20.41
N LEU A 57 -7.11 -6.04 19.78
CA LEU A 57 -7.04 -6.43 18.37
C LEU A 57 -7.89 -7.68 18.10
N GLU A 58 -7.97 -8.58 19.07
CA GLU A 58 -8.86 -9.73 19.06
C GLU A 58 -10.34 -9.34 18.98
N SER A 59 -10.79 -8.39 19.81
CA SER A 59 -12.16 -7.85 19.76
C SER A 59 -12.47 -7.16 18.43
N PHE A 60 -11.50 -6.47 17.83
CA PHE A 60 -11.66 -5.86 16.50
C PHE A 60 -11.75 -6.94 15.42
N ALA A 61 -10.92 -7.98 15.48
CA ALA A 61 -10.90 -9.08 14.52
C ALA A 61 -12.20 -9.92 14.52
N GLU A 62 -12.92 -9.96 15.63
CA GLU A 62 -14.22 -10.62 15.76
C GLU A 62 -15.40 -9.78 15.24
N LEU A 63 -15.18 -8.51 14.88
CA LEU A 63 -16.27 -7.66 14.38
C LEU A 63 -16.75 -8.13 13.00
N PRO A 64 -18.07 -8.06 12.75
CA PRO A 64 -18.63 -8.38 11.43
C PRO A 64 -18.07 -7.47 10.33
N GLU A 65 -17.59 -6.27 10.68
CA GLU A 65 -17.00 -5.29 9.75
C GLU A 65 -15.72 -5.81 9.08
N VAL A 66 -14.88 -6.54 9.82
CA VAL A 66 -13.62 -7.11 9.32
C VAL A 66 -13.65 -8.64 9.25
N ASP A 67 -14.84 -9.23 9.39
CA ASP A 67 -15.02 -10.67 9.28
C ASP A 67 -14.56 -11.19 7.91
N GLY A 68 -13.87 -12.34 7.94
CA GLY A 68 -13.27 -12.95 6.75
C GLY A 68 -12.06 -12.22 6.16
N LEU A 69 -11.50 -11.23 6.88
CA LEU A 69 -10.19 -10.65 6.58
C LEU A 69 -9.05 -11.43 7.25
N ARG A 70 -7.86 -11.32 6.65
CA ARG A 70 -6.64 -11.92 7.21
C ARG A 70 -6.18 -11.10 8.41
N SER A 71 -5.72 -11.74 9.48
CA SER A 71 -5.21 -11.07 10.69
C SER A 71 -4.21 -9.94 10.39
N ASN A 72 -3.25 -10.15 9.49
CA ASN A 72 -2.27 -9.12 9.11
C ASN A 72 -2.91 -7.86 8.50
N LEU A 73 -4.06 -7.99 7.80
CA LEU A 73 -4.79 -6.87 7.25
C LEU A 73 -5.57 -6.14 8.35
N VAL A 74 -6.19 -6.90 9.25
CA VAL A 74 -6.88 -6.38 10.43
C VAL A 74 -5.91 -5.59 11.31
N GLU A 75 -4.71 -6.12 11.55
CA GLU A 75 -3.62 -5.41 12.22
C GLU A 75 -3.25 -4.10 11.51
N THR A 76 -3.14 -4.13 10.18
CA THR A 76 -2.82 -2.91 9.42
C THR A 76 -3.93 -1.86 9.56
N LEU A 77 -5.19 -2.26 9.42
CA LEU A 77 -6.35 -1.35 9.61
C LEU A 77 -6.41 -0.79 11.04
N TYR A 78 -6.12 -1.62 12.04
CA TYR A 78 -6.08 -1.21 13.44
C TYR A 78 -4.98 -0.17 13.70
N ASN A 79 -3.78 -0.37 13.15
CA ASN A 79 -2.67 0.58 13.27
C ASN A 79 -2.97 1.94 12.60
N GLU A 80 -3.76 1.93 11.52
CA GLU A 80 -4.24 3.14 10.85
C GLU A 80 -5.42 3.80 11.59
N GLY A 81 -5.89 3.21 12.70
CA GLY A 81 -7.02 3.72 13.48
C GLY A 81 -8.38 3.46 12.83
N LEU A 82 -8.46 2.56 11.84
CA LEU A 82 -9.70 2.18 11.16
C LEU A 82 -10.43 1.08 11.94
N THR A 83 -10.77 1.38 13.19
CA THR A 83 -11.36 0.42 14.15
C THR A 83 -12.89 0.49 14.20
N SER A 84 -13.53 1.31 13.36
CA SER A 84 -14.97 1.50 13.32
C SER A 84 -15.45 2.01 11.97
N VAL A 85 -16.70 1.71 11.59
CA VAL A 85 -17.39 2.30 10.42
C VAL A 85 -17.26 3.82 10.36
N ALA A 86 -17.30 4.51 11.50
CA ALA A 86 -17.14 5.97 11.54
C ALA A 86 -15.75 6.41 11.07
N ALA A 87 -14.70 5.65 11.42
CA ALA A 87 -13.35 5.92 10.95
C ALA A 87 -13.25 5.71 9.43
N PHE A 88 -13.83 4.61 8.93
CA PHE A 88 -13.89 4.32 7.50
C PHE A 88 -14.64 5.39 6.68
N ALA A 89 -15.69 5.99 7.24
CA ALA A 89 -16.43 7.07 6.58
C ALA A 89 -15.64 8.38 6.47
N THR A 90 -14.55 8.54 7.23
CA THR A 90 -13.66 9.70 7.14
C THR A 90 -12.53 9.52 6.14
N VAL A 91 -12.15 8.26 5.86
CA VAL A 91 -11.09 7.91 4.91
C VAL A 91 -11.66 7.57 3.54
N THR A 92 -10.84 7.78 2.52
CA THR A 92 -11.20 7.49 1.14
C THR A 92 -10.88 6.04 0.76
N GLU A 93 -11.53 5.53 -0.29
CA GLU A 93 -11.22 4.19 -0.82
C GLU A 93 -9.76 4.08 -1.29
N GLU A 94 -9.16 5.18 -1.77
CA GLU A 94 -7.78 5.22 -2.21
C GLU A 94 -6.78 5.06 -1.06
N GLU A 95 -7.05 5.68 0.09
CA GLU A 95 -6.24 5.54 1.30
C GLU A 95 -6.25 4.10 1.80
N VAL A 96 -7.41 3.47 1.84
CA VAL A 96 -7.53 2.06 2.25
C VAL A 96 -6.88 1.14 1.22
N LEU A 97 -6.99 1.43 -0.07
CA LEU A 97 -6.32 0.65 -1.13
C LEU A 97 -4.79 0.82 -1.11
N ALA A 98 -4.28 1.96 -0.64
CA ALA A 98 -2.85 2.21 -0.49
C ALA A 98 -2.23 1.43 0.67
N LEU A 99 -3.05 0.92 1.61
CA LEU A 99 -2.58 0.12 2.73
C LEU A 99 -1.93 -1.18 2.25
N LYS A 100 -0.87 -1.57 2.95
CA LYS A 100 -0.04 -2.73 2.57
C LYS A 100 -0.86 -4.01 2.56
N GLY A 101 -1.00 -4.60 1.38
CA GLY A 101 -1.71 -5.88 1.20
C GLY A 101 -3.23 -5.75 1.14
N VAL A 102 -3.78 -4.54 1.26
CA VAL A 102 -5.17 -4.26 0.94
C VAL A 102 -5.29 -4.15 -0.58
N GLY A 103 -6.27 -4.84 -1.13
CA GLY A 103 -6.56 -4.83 -2.55
C GLY A 103 -8.05 -4.63 -2.81
N PRO A 104 -8.47 -4.57 -4.08
CA PRO A 104 -9.87 -4.38 -4.44
C PRO A 104 -10.79 -5.48 -3.89
N ALA A 105 -10.26 -6.69 -3.67
CA ALA A 105 -11.00 -7.77 -3.02
C ALA A 105 -11.33 -7.46 -1.55
N THR A 106 -10.37 -6.91 -0.82
CA THR A 106 -10.55 -6.51 0.59
C THR A 106 -11.54 -5.36 0.70
N VAL A 107 -11.42 -4.35 -0.17
CA VAL A 107 -12.34 -3.20 -0.20
C VAL A 107 -13.78 -3.64 -0.51
N LYS A 108 -13.96 -4.59 -1.44
CA LYS A 108 -15.28 -5.18 -1.72
C LYS A 108 -15.86 -5.88 -0.49
N LYS A 109 -15.07 -6.69 0.21
CA LYS A 109 -15.50 -7.34 1.45
C LYS A 109 -15.89 -6.33 2.53
N LEU A 110 -15.09 -5.28 2.73
CA LEU A 110 -15.43 -4.22 3.69
C LEU A 110 -16.78 -3.59 3.34
N LYS A 111 -17.05 -3.30 2.06
CA LYS A 111 -18.36 -2.79 1.60
C LYS A 111 -19.50 -3.79 1.82
N GLU A 112 -19.28 -5.08 1.58
CA GLU A 112 -20.24 -6.16 1.84
C GLU A 112 -20.56 -6.27 3.35
N ASN A 113 -19.57 -6.02 4.20
CA ASN A 113 -19.69 -6.02 5.65
C ASN A 113 -20.34 -4.74 6.22
N GLY A 114 -20.76 -3.80 5.36
CA GLY A 114 -21.45 -2.56 5.76
C GLY A 114 -20.55 -1.36 5.98
N VAL A 115 -19.26 -1.45 5.67
CA VAL A 115 -18.33 -0.32 5.73
C VAL A 115 -18.56 0.60 4.53
N SER A 116 -18.76 1.89 4.80
CA SER A 116 -18.83 2.93 3.78
C SER A 116 -17.58 3.80 3.84
N PHE A 117 -17.04 4.15 2.67
CA PHE A 117 -15.90 5.05 2.54
C PHE A 117 -16.39 6.45 2.22
N LYS A 118 -15.55 7.43 2.54
CA LYS A 118 -15.74 8.80 2.06
C LYS A 118 -15.70 8.84 0.54
N ALA A 119 -16.71 9.47 -0.06
CA ALA A 119 -16.77 9.75 -1.49
C ALA A 119 -15.81 10.87 -1.91
#